data_AF-A0A1Q3KUZ6-F1
#
_entry.id   AF-A0A1Q3KUZ6-F1
#
_cell.length_a   1.000
_cell.length_b   1.000
_cell.length_c   1.000
_cell.angle_alpha   90.00
_cell.angle_beta   90.00
_cell.angle_gamma   90.00
#
_symmetry.space_group_name_H-M   'P 1'
#
loop_
_entity.id
_entity.type
_entity.pdbx_description
1 polymer ?
#
loop_
_entity_poly.entity_id
_entity_poly.type
_entity_poly.pdbx_seq_one_letter_code
_entity_poly.pdbx_strand_id
1 'polypeptide(L)'
;MCNLDAGDFNNDLTISDTMGDTWTCTFSGKRVLVVAPRELNAGKIEILIDGKSRGIFDMSTVSERRPQQEIYCESDMTSGKHIVKIIHRGEGKVAIDAIVME
;
A
#
# COMPACT_ATOMS: atom_id res chain seq x y z
N MET A 1 10.32 6.01 -13.15
CA MET A 1 9.74 5.09 -14.15
C MET A 1 9.29 3.86 -13.38
N CYS A 2 7.99 3.65 -13.23
CA CYS A 2 7.44 2.39 -12.76
C CYS A 2 7.53 1.43 -13.94
N ASN A 3 8.59 0.63 -13.97
CA ASN A 3 8.75 -0.41 -14.98
C ASN A 3 8.19 -1.70 -14.38
N LEU A 4 7.01 -2.09 -14.82
CA LEU A 4 6.28 -3.28 -14.37
C LEU A 4 6.17 -4.22 -15.58
N ASP A 5 7.22 -4.97 -15.87
CA ASP A 5 7.19 -6.01 -16.89
C ASP A 5 8.23 -7.10 -16.57
N ALA A 6 7.78 -8.20 -15.94
CA ALA A 6 8.31 -9.57 -16.07
C ALA A 6 7.70 -10.51 -15.00
N GLY A 7 6.65 -11.24 -15.36
CA GLY A 7 6.67 -12.72 -15.31
C GLY A 7 6.73 -13.49 -13.98
N ASP A 8 6.82 -12.84 -12.83
CA ASP A 8 6.28 -13.25 -11.53
C ASP A 8 5.28 -12.12 -11.16
N PHE A 9 4.30 -12.25 -10.26
CA PHE A 9 3.63 -11.03 -9.73
C PHE A 9 4.57 -10.30 -8.70
N ASN A 10 5.85 -10.20 -9.10
CA ASN A 10 6.95 -9.28 -8.86
C ASN A 10 7.41 -8.93 -7.44
N ASN A 11 7.50 -9.88 -6.50
CA ASN A 11 8.55 -9.92 -5.47
C ASN A 11 9.03 -8.57 -4.85
N ASP A 12 8.11 -7.64 -4.59
CA ASP A 12 8.40 -6.27 -4.18
C ASP A 12 7.76 -6.03 -2.81
N LEU A 13 8.09 -6.91 -1.85
CA LEU A 13 7.91 -6.59 -0.45
C LEU A 13 8.70 -5.32 -0.15
N THR A 14 8.03 -4.19 -0.26
CA THR A 14 8.70 -2.90 -0.19
C THR A 14 8.66 -2.46 1.26
N ILE A 15 9.79 -2.65 1.96
CA ILE A 15 9.92 -2.36 3.38
C ILE A 15 10.47 -0.95 3.56
N SER A 16 9.89 -0.17 4.47
CA SER A 16 10.51 1.03 5.03
C SER A 16 10.48 0.97 6.56
N ASP A 17 11.57 1.41 7.18
CA ASP A 17 11.69 1.71 8.61
C ASP A 17 11.81 3.22 8.88
N THR A 18 11.73 4.04 7.84
CA THR A 18 11.89 5.49 7.93
C THR A 18 10.53 6.17 7.85
N MET A 19 10.10 6.78 8.97
CA MET A 19 8.85 7.54 9.02
C MET A 19 8.86 8.68 8.00
N GLY A 20 7.76 8.83 7.27
CA GLY A 20 7.60 9.86 6.25
C GLY A 20 8.01 9.44 4.85
N ASP A 21 8.62 8.25 4.68
CA ASP A 21 8.85 7.67 3.36
C ASP A 21 7.56 7.53 2.59
N THR A 22 7.65 7.75 1.28
CA THR A 22 6.48 7.75 0.41
C THR A 22 6.69 6.88 -0.82
N TRP A 23 5.68 6.09 -1.14
CA TRP A 23 5.52 5.45 -2.45
C TRP A 23 4.42 6.17 -3.21
N THR A 24 4.64 6.43 -4.49
CA THR A 24 3.64 7.08 -5.35
C THR A 24 3.56 6.35 -6.68
N CYS A 25 2.35 6.03 -7.10
CA CYS A 25 2.05 5.39 -8.38
C CYS A 25 0.89 6.11 -9.06
N THR A 26 0.85 6.06 -10.38
CA THR A 26 -0.25 6.59 -11.18
C THR A 26 -0.85 5.45 -11.98
N PHE A 27 -2.18 5.34 -11.99
CA PHE A 27 -2.91 4.30 -12.72
C PHE A 27 -4.11 4.89 -13.44
N SER A 28 -4.65 4.14 -14.40
CA SER A 28 -5.92 4.45 -15.04
C SER A 28 -6.89 3.32 -14.75
N GLY A 29 -8.01 3.63 -14.10
CA GLY A 29 -8.93 2.61 -13.61
C GLY A 29 -10.04 3.21 -12.76
N LYS A 30 -10.74 2.35 -12.04
CA LYS A 30 -11.82 2.65 -11.10
C LYS A 30 -11.67 1.95 -9.75
N ARG A 31 -10.65 1.10 -9.58
CA ARG A 31 -10.42 0.33 -8.37
C ARG A 31 -8.95 0.31 -7.97
N VAL A 32 -8.72 0.35 -6.66
CA VAL A 32 -7.41 0.10 -6.04
C VAL A 32 -7.57 -0.82 -4.83
N LEU A 33 -6.69 -1.81 -4.71
CA LEU A 33 -6.56 -2.71 -3.57
C LEU A 33 -5.09 -2.69 -3.10
N VAL A 34 -4.88 -2.39 -1.83
CA VAL A 34 -3.56 -2.41 -1.19
C VAL A 34 -3.46 -3.63 -0.29
N VAL A 35 -2.45 -4.45 -0.54
CA VAL A 35 -2.16 -5.69 0.18
C VAL A 35 -0.80 -5.58 0.87
N ALA A 36 -0.74 -5.96 2.14
CA ALA A 36 0.48 -5.93 2.94
C ALA A 36 0.50 -7.05 4.00
N PRO A 37 1.67 -7.46 4.50
CA PRO A 37 1.72 -8.28 5.70
C PRO A 37 1.35 -7.46 6.95
N ARG A 38 0.79 -8.14 7.94
CA ARG A 38 0.70 -7.65 9.32
C ARG A 38 1.71 -8.37 10.19
N GLU A 39 2.46 -7.61 11.00
CA GLU A 39 3.56 -8.11 11.83
C GLU A 39 3.54 -7.48 13.22
N LEU A 40 4.12 -8.17 14.21
CA LEU A 40 4.26 -7.60 15.55
C LEU A 40 5.14 -6.34 15.49
N ASN A 41 4.71 -5.26 16.13
CA ASN A 41 5.40 -3.95 16.13
C ASN A 41 5.57 -3.31 14.74
N ALA A 42 4.78 -3.70 13.74
CA ALA A 42 4.74 -2.99 12.46
C ALA A 42 4.20 -1.57 12.63
N GLY A 43 4.60 -0.69 11.71
CA GLY A 43 4.16 0.69 11.66
C GLY A 43 2.76 0.85 11.09
N LYS A 44 2.43 2.09 10.75
CA LYS A 44 1.17 2.46 10.11
C LYS A 44 1.43 3.01 8.72
N ILE A 45 0.47 2.90 7.83
CA ILE A 45 0.53 3.54 6.52
C ILE A 45 -0.65 4.50 6.36
N GLU A 46 -0.41 5.64 5.73
CA GLU A 46 -1.48 6.51 5.25
C GLU A 46 -1.63 6.33 3.74
N ILE A 47 -2.86 6.11 3.29
CA ILE A 47 -3.16 5.95 1.86
C ILE A 47 -3.87 7.21 1.38
N LEU A 48 -3.34 7.81 0.30
CA LEU A 48 -3.93 8.94 -0.37
C LEU A 48 -4.26 8.56 -1.81
N ILE A 49 -5.44 8.97 -2.27
CA ILE A 49 -5.90 8.82 -3.65
C ILE A 49 -6.24 10.20 -4.17
N ASP A 50 -5.61 10.60 -5.27
CA ASP A 50 -5.71 11.95 -5.87
C ASP A 50 -5.45 13.07 -4.85
N GLY A 51 -4.47 12.82 -3.96
CA GLY A 51 -4.08 13.75 -2.89
C GLY A 51 -5.04 13.79 -1.70
N LYS A 52 -6.12 13.00 -1.68
CA LYS A 52 -7.07 12.92 -0.56
C LYS A 52 -6.75 11.71 0.31
N SER A 53 -6.58 11.93 1.61
CA SER A 53 -6.37 10.84 2.57
C SER A 53 -7.60 9.95 2.66
N ARG A 54 -7.37 8.63 2.61
CA ARG A 54 -8.35 7.56 2.83
C ARG A 54 -8.29 6.99 4.25
N GLY A 55 -7.30 7.42 5.03
CA GLY A 55 -7.10 7.00 6.40
C GLY A 55 -5.68 6.51 6.67
N ILE A 56 -5.42 6.27 7.96
CA ILE A 56 -4.19 5.67 8.47
C ILE A 56 -4.52 4.26 8.95
N PHE A 57 -3.79 3.29 8.43
CA PHE A 57 -4.00 1.87 8.68
C PHE A 57 -2.84 1.32 9.49
N ASP A 58 -3.16 0.80 10.68
CA ASP A 58 -2.20 0.10 11.51
C ASP A 58 -1.91 -1.28 10.92
N MET A 59 -0.64 -1.61 10.71
CA MET A 59 -0.23 -2.90 10.16
C MET A 59 0.25 -3.87 11.23
N SER A 60 0.14 -3.50 12.50
CA SER A 60 0.49 -4.38 13.59
C SER A 60 -0.50 -5.53 13.76
N THR A 61 -0.01 -6.62 14.34
CA THR A 61 -0.82 -7.71 14.87
C THR A 61 -0.25 -8.18 16.21
N VAL A 62 -1.10 -8.74 17.06
CA VAL A 62 -0.71 -9.29 18.38
C VAL A 62 -0.26 -10.76 18.31
N SER A 63 -0.38 -11.38 17.13
CA SER A 63 -0.07 -12.79 16.89
C SER A 63 1.09 -12.96 15.90
N GLU A 64 1.28 -14.17 15.39
CA GLU A 64 2.20 -14.45 14.29
C GLU A 64 1.92 -13.57 13.06
N ARG A 65 2.97 -13.39 12.25
CA ARG A 65 2.93 -12.64 10.99
C ARG A 65 1.82 -13.18 10.08
N ARG A 66 0.98 -12.28 9.57
CA ARG A 66 -0.07 -12.60 8.60
C ARG A 66 0.29 -11.99 7.24
N PRO A 67 0.75 -12.78 6.26
CA PRO A 67 1.02 -12.28 4.91
C PRO A 67 -0.27 -11.94 4.16
N GLN A 68 -0.17 -11.17 3.06
CA GLN A 68 -1.24 -10.98 2.08
C GLN A 68 -2.58 -10.47 2.66
N GLN A 69 -2.52 -9.49 3.57
CA GLN A 69 -3.72 -8.92 4.17
C GLN A 69 -4.20 -7.74 3.33
N GLU A 70 -5.51 -7.70 3.05
CA GLU A 70 -6.15 -6.50 2.51
C GLU A 70 -6.10 -5.40 3.57
N ILE A 71 -5.40 -4.31 3.24
CA ILE A 71 -5.32 -3.12 4.11
C ILE A 71 -6.37 -2.10 3.70
N TYR A 72 -6.60 -1.95 2.40
CA TYR A 72 -7.54 -1.00 1.86
C TYR A 72 -8.03 -1.43 0.47
N CYS A 73 -9.33 -1.24 0.22
CA CYS A 73 -9.94 -1.44 -1.08
C CYS A 73 -10.92 -0.29 -1.37
N GLU A 74 -10.82 0.30 -2.56
CA GLU A 74 -11.80 1.22 -3.12
C GLU A 74 -12.14 0.74 -4.52
N SER A 75 -13.41 0.38 -4.78
CA SER A 75 -13.84 -0.25 -6.05
C SER A 75 -14.72 0.64 -6.95
N ASP A 76 -15.19 1.77 -6.42
CA ASP A 76 -16.19 2.63 -7.05
C ASP A 76 -15.63 4.02 -7.39
N MET A 77 -14.38 4.07 -7.84
CA MET A 77 -13.78 5.33 -8.29
C MET A 77 -14.29 5.70 -9.69
N THR A 78 -14.29 7.00 -10.00
CA THR A 78 -14.61 7.49 -11.34
C THR A 78 -13.59 6.97 -12.34
N SER A 79 -14.00 6.33 -13.43
CA SER A 79 -13.05 5.88 -14.46
C SER A 79 -12.18 7.03 -14.95
N GLY A 80 -10.87 6.88 -14.80
CA GLY A 80 -9.92 7.94 -15.15
C GLY A 80 -8.51 7.66 -14.65
N LYS A 81 -7.66 8.68 -14.78
CA LYS A 81 -6.29 8.63 -14.28
C LYS A 81 -6.28 9.07 -12.82
N HIS A 82 -5.66 8.25 -11.97
CA HIS A 82 -5.56 8.44 -10.54
C HIS A 82 -4.13 8.36 -10.05
N ILE A 83 -3.87 8.98 -8.90
CA ILE A 83 -2.57 8.89 -8.21
C ILE A 83 -2.79 8.25 -6.84
N VAL A 84 -2.11 7.13 -6.58
CA VAL A 84 -2.03 6.53 -5.24
C VAL A 84 -0.72 6.97 -4.60
N LYS A 85 -0.80 7.44 -3.36
CA LYS A 85 0.37 7.70 -2.52
C LYS A 85 0.22 6.98 -1.19
N ILE A 86 1.23 6.21 -0.82
CA ILE A 86 1.32 5.54 0.48
C ILE A 86 2.42 6.21 1.28
N ILE A 87 2.15 6.58 2.53
CA ILE A 87 3.09 7.26 3.42
C ILE A 87 3.33 6.40 4.65
N HIS A 88 4.59 6.14 4.98
CA HIS A 88 4.95 5.50 6.22
C HIS A 88 4.68 6.45 7.41
N ARG A 89 3.83 6.01 8.35
CA ARG A 89 3.50 6.71 9.59
C ARG A 89 3.89 5.86 10.82
N GLY A 90 4.71 6.42 11.71
CA GLY A 90 5.09 5.77 12.97
C GLY A 90 6.48 5.14 12.96
N GLU A 91 6.83 4.49 14.08
CA GLU A 91 8.19 4.01 14.36
C GLU A 91 8.44 2.54 13.95
N GLY A 92 7.39 1.77 13.68
CA GLY A 92 7.49 0.36 13.30
C GLY A 92 7.73 0.18 11.81
N LYS A 93 8.33 -0.93 11.38
CA LYS A 93 8.51 -1.22 9.95
C LYS A 93 7.18 -1.34 9.24
N VAL A 94 7.10 -0.83 8.02
CA VAL A 94 5.98 -1.07 7.11
C VAL A 94 6.48 -1.81 5.89
N ALA A 95 5.68 -2.75 5.40
CA ALA A 95 5.90 -3.40 4.14
C ALA A 95 4.63 -3.35 3.28
N ILE A 96 4.78 -3.16 1.97
CA ILE A 96 3.69 -3.33 0.99
C ILE A 96 4.00 -4.57 0.17
N ASP A 97 3.03 -5.46 -0.01
CA ASP A 97 3.18 -6.72 -0.75
C ASP A 97 2.69 -6.56 -2.19
N ALA A 98 1.50 -5.97 -2.37
CA ALA A 98 0.95 -5.70 -3.69
C ALA A 98 0.01 -4.49 -3.69
N ILE A 99 -0.08 -3.84 -4.85
CA ILE A 99 -1.12 -2.86 -5.15
C ILE A 99 -1.79 -3.29 -6.46
N VAL A 100 -3.05 -3.68 -6.39
CA VAL A 100 -3.85 -4.08 -7.54
C VAL A 100 -4.69 -2.90 -8.00
N MET A 101 -4.58 -2.54 -9.27
CA MET A 101 -5.25 -1.39 -9.87
C MET A 101 -6.00 -1.84 -11.13
N GLU A 102 -7.29 -1.53 -11.22
CA GLU A 102 -8.20 -1.94 -12.29
C GLU A 102 -9.12 -0.79 -12.72
#